data_AF-A0A1A8MRM7-F1
#
_entry.id   AF-A0A1A8MRM7-F1
#
_cell.length_a   1.000
_cell.length_b   1.000
_cell.length_c   1.000
_cell.angle_alpha   90.00
_cell.angle_beta   90.00
_cell.angle_gamma   90.00
#
_symmetry.space_group_name_H-M   'P 1'
#
loop_
_entity.id
_entity.type
_entity.pdbx_description
1 polymer ?
#
loop_
_entity_poly.entity_id
_entity_poly.type
_entity_poly.pdbx_seq_one_letter_code
_entity_poly.pdbx_strand_id
1 'polypeptide(L)'
;DNSPRFQEEEKTIEVYESTPPGKRFQLPTARDPDVSINSVRVYKLNHNEHFSLQIRERGEDKMPFLVLQKSLDREKNKEHKLVLTALDGGNPPRSGTLNITVHVLDSNDNNPTFSQEVYSVTIPENIKADTSVITVNATDPDEGVNGDIEFYFVGELDPKMLDLFSLDKISGEIRVKGSIDFEETDMFKLDVHATDRGHPPMSSDCRVIIKILAENDNKPEIEV
;
A
#
# COMPACT_ATOMS: atom_id res chain seq x y z
N ASP A 1 16.95 -44.54 16.84
CA ASP A 1 17.09 -44.73 15.38
C ASP A 1 16.04 -43.92 14.62
N ASN A 2 15.51 -42.88 15.26
CA ASN A 2 14.55 -41.98 14.67
C ASN A 2 15.29 -40.71 14.21
N SER A 3 14.56 -39.84 13.52
CA SER A 3 15.03 -38.49 13.21
C SER A 3 13.94 -37.54 13.69
N PRO A 4 14.28 -36.28 14.01
CA PRO A 4 13.29 -35.26 14.29
C PRO A 4 12.31 -35.13 13.13
N ARG A 5 11.01 -35.13 13.41
CA ARG A 5 9.96 -34.93 12.40
C ARG A 5 8.93 -33.92 12.84
N PHE A 6 8.57 -33.02 11.94
CA PHE A 6 7.40 -32.18 12.10
C PHE A 6 6.15 -32.95 11.66
N GLN A 7 5.00 -32.64 12.25
CA GLN A 7 3.72 -33.23 11.84
C GLN A 7 3.25 -32.69 10.48
N GLU A 8 3.65 -31.45 10.18
CA GLU A 8 3.35 -30.72 8.95
C GLU A 8 4.68 -30.50 8.20
N GLU A 9 4.65 -30.53 6.87
CA GLU A 9 5.81 -30.20 6.03
C GLU A 9 5.91 -28.69 5.75
N GLU A 10 4.78 -27.99 5.84
CA GLU A 10 4.66 -26.56 5.57
C GLU A 10 3.83 -25.86 6.65
N LYS A 11 4.18 -24.62 6.96
CA LYS A 11 3.44 -23.76 7.90
C LYS A 11 3.26 -22.37 7.31
N THR A 12 2.01 -21.96 7.15
CA THR A 12 1.69 -20.58 6.76
C THR A 12 1.46 -19.69 7.99
N ILE A 13 2.00 -18.48 7.94
CA ILE A 13 1.78 -17.41 8.91
C ILE A 13 1.34 -16.18 8.14
N GLU A 14 0.23 -15.58 8.54
CA GLU A 14 -0.22 -14.29 8.03
C GLU A 14 0.09 -13.21 9.06
N VAL A 15 0.69 -12.12 8.62
CA VAL A 15 1.13 -11.03 9.49
C VAL A 15 0.96 -9.69 8.78
N TYR A 16 0.28 -8.74 9.41
CA TYR A 16 0.19 -7.38 8.90
C TYR A 16 1.55 -6.70 8.89
N GLU A 17 1.86 -5.90 7.87
CA GLU A 17 3.13 -5.18 7.80
C GLU A 17 3.33 -4.16 8.93
N SER A 18 2.21 -3.58 9.40
CA SER A 18 2.14 -2.73 10.58
C SER A 18 2.47 -3.46 11.90
N THR A 19 2.68 -4.79 11.87
CA THR A 19 3.06 -5.56 13.06
C THR A 19 4.42 -5.10 13.57
N PRO A 20 4.53 -4.64 14.84
CA PRO A 20 5.78 -4.13 15.36
C PRO A 20 6.80 -5.26 15.61
N PRO A 21 8.11 -4.96 15.46
CA PRO A 21 9.17 -5.85 15.90
C PRO A 21 8.99 -6.31 17.35
N GLY A 22 9.35 -7.57 17.61
CA GLY A 22 9.17 -8.26 18.89
C GLY A 22 7.95 -9.18 18.94
N LYS A 23 7.02 -9.09 17.96
CA LYS A 23 5.91 -10.04 17.82
C LYS A 23 6.45 -11.47 17.69
N ARG A 24 5.82 -12.41 18.39
CA ARG A 24 6.21 -13.82 18.44
C ARG A 24 5.10 -14.70 17.87
N PHE A 25 5.48 -15.68 17.07
CA PHE A 25 4.60 -16.70 16.50
C PHE A 25 5.11 -18.06 16.95
N GLN A 26 4.25 -18.83 17.62
CA GLN A 26 4.62 -20.18 18.02
C GLN A 26 4.72 -21.08 16.79
N LEU A 27 5.85 -21.76 16.63
CA LEU A 27 6.08 -22.72 15.55
C LEU A 27 5.77 -24.14 16.03
N PRO A 28 5.40 -25.06 15.12
CA PRO A 28 5.26 -26.48 15.44
C PRO A 28 6.55 -27.05 16.03
N THR A 29 6.41 -27.94 17.02
CA THR A 29 7.53 -28.67 17.60
C THR A 29 7.79 -29.95 16.82
N ALA A 30 9.02 -30.17 16.37
CA ALA A 30 9.45 -31.49 15.90
C ALA A 30 9.37 -32.52 17.04
N ARG A 31 9.01 -33.75 16.70
CA ARG A 31 9.02 -34.91 17.60
C ARG A 31 10.13 -35.86 17.18
N ASP A 32 10.87 -36.35 18.16
CA ASP A 32 11.81 -37.45 18.00
C ASP A 32 11.50 -38.49 19.11
N PRO A 33 11.06 -39.71 18.77
CA PRO A 33 10.79 -40.77 19.74
C PRO A 33 12.02 -41.26 20.52
N ASP A 34 13.24 -40.91 20.11
CA ASP A 34 14.45 -41.30 20.82
C ASP A 34 14.59 -40.55 22.17
N VAL A 35 15.17 -41.20 23.18
CA VAL A 35 15.28 -40.67 24.56
C VAL A 35 16.63 -39.96 24.76
N SER A 36 16.69 -39.05 25.74
CA SER A 36 17.93 -38.40 26.21
C SER A 36 18.62 -37.63 25.08
N ILE A 37 19.92 -37.86 24.83
CA ILE A 37 20.71 -37.06 23.88
C ILE A 37 20.21 -37.15 22.44
N ASN A 38 19.52 -38.24 22.07
CA ASN A 38 19.01 -38.48 20.73
C ASN A 38 17.62 -37.87 20.46
N SER A 39 17.01 -37.20 21.45
CA SER A 39 15.79 -36.39 21.23
C SER A 39 16.10 -35.06 20.53
N VAL A 40 15.08 -34.27 20.17
CA VAL A 40 15.27 -32.95 19.55
C VAL A 40 16.06 -32.01 20.45
N ARG A 41 17.24 -31.57 19.99
CA ARG A 41 18.17 -30.74 20.77
C ARG A 41 18.21 -29.29 20.34
N VAL A 42 18.22 -29.07 19.02
CA VAL A 42 18.48 -27.75 18.44
C VAL A 42 17.48 -27.48 17.36
N TYR A 43 16.91 -26.28 17.39
CA TYR A 43 16.22 -25.72 16.23
C TYR A 43 17.10 -24.64 15.61
N LYS A 44 17.12 -24.58 14.28
CA LYS A 44 17.81 -23.56 13.50
C LYS A 44 16.85 -22.99 12.47
N LEU A 45 16.89 -21.68 12.28
CA LEU A 45 16.21 -20.99 11.18
C LEU A 45 17.26 -20.65 10.13
N ASN A 46 16.91 -20.75 8.85
CA ASN A 46 17.75 -20.25 7.77
C ASN A 46 18.01 -18.74 7.93
N HIS A 47 19.14 -18.29 7.39
CA HIS A 47 19.50 -16.87 7.40
C HIS A 47 18.44 -16.03 6.67
N ASN A 48 18.04 -14.92 7.28
CA ASN A 48 17.10 -13.94 6.74
C ASN A 48 17.22 -12.63 7.54
N GLU A 49 16.67 -11.52 7.02
CA GLU A 49 16.81 -10.19 7.63
C GLU A 49 15.73 -9.82 8.65
N HIS A 50 14.55 -10.44 8.57
CA HIS A 50 13.36 -9.95 9.28
C HIS A 50 13.00 -10.79 10.52
N PHE A 51 13.39 -12.05 10.54
CA PHE A 51 12.97 -13.02 11.53
C PHE A 51 14.13 -13.71 12.22
N SER A 52 13.95 -13.92 13.51
CA SER A 52 14.86 -14.72 14.34
C SER A 52 14.09 -15.86 14.99
N LEU A 53 14.83 -16.82 15.53
CA LEU A 53 14.29 -17.94 16.26
C LEU A 53 14.58 -17.79 17.75
N GLN A 54 13.54 -17.84 18.57
CA GLN A 54 13.65 -17.91 20.02
C GLN A 54 13.13 -19.26 20.50
N ILE A 55 13.90 -19.95 21.33
CA ILE A 55 13.47 -21.20 21.96
C ILE A 55 13.08 -20.91 23.41
N ARG A 56 11.87 -21.33 23.79
CA ARG A 56 11.47 -21.40 25.20
C ARG A 56 11.53 -22.86 25.64
N GLU A 57 12.18 -23.11 26.77
CA GLU A 57 12.36 -24.44 27.32
C GLU A 57 11.46 -24.63 28.54
N ARG A 58 10.80 -25.79 28.62
CA ARG A 58 10.01 -26.22 29.78
C ARG A 58 10.37 -27.67 30.10
N GLY A 59 11.36 -27.85 30.98
CA GLY A 59 11.93 -29.19 31.21
C GLY A 59 12.69 -29.65 29.96
N GLU A 60 12.34 -30.82 29.43
CA GLU A 60 12.91 -31.34 28.18
C GLU A 60 12.20 -30.82 26.93
N ASP A 61 11.02 -30.19 27.08
CA ASP A 61 10.25 -29.65 25.97
C ASP A 61 10.86 -28.33 25.47
N LYS A 62 11.21 -28.30 24.18
CA LYS A 62 11.71 -27.10 23.49
C LYS A 62 10.63 -26.57 22.56
N MET A 63 10.21 -25.33 22.79
CA MET A 63 9.18 -24.65 22.00
C MET A 63 9.82 -23.54 21.14
N PRO A 64 9.87 -23.70 19.81
CA PRO A 64 10.36 -22.68 18.91
C PRO A 64 9.32 -21.57 18.68
N PHE A 65 9.77 -20.33 18.73
CA PHE A 65 9.02 -19.14 18.38
C PHE A 65 9.75 -18.39 17.27
N LEU A 66 9.05 -18.10 16.18
CA LEU A 66 9.48 -17.11 15.20
C LEU A 66 9.28 -15.72 15.80
N VAL A 67 10.30 -14.88 15.77
CA VAL A 67 10.24 -13.52 16.32
C VAL A 67 10.58 -12.53 15.22
N LEU A 68 9.65 -11.61 14.95
CA LEU A 68 9.88 -10.49 14.04
C LEU A 68 10.92 -9.54 14.66
N GLN A 69 12.01 -9.26 13.96
CA GLN A 69 13.12 -8.41 14.42
C GLN A 69 13.17 -7.06 13.70
N LYS A 70 12.73 -7.03 12.44
CA LYS A 70 12.72 -5.85 11.60
C LYS A 70 11.33 -5.70 11.00
N SER A 71 10.85 -4.47 10.86
CA SER A 71 9.54 -4.19 10.26
C SER A 71 9.40 -4.87 8.90
N LEU A 72 8.16 -5.24 8.59
CA LEU A 72 7.78 -5.74 7.28
C LEU A 72 7.29 -4.55 6.45
N ASP A 73 7.28 -4.76 5.14
CA ASP A 73 6.88 -3.79 4.12
C ASP A 73 6.39 -4.65 2.95
N ARG A 74 5.07 -4.68 2.78
CA ARG A 74 4.39 -5.55 1.82
C ARG A 74 4.63 -5.05 0.41
N GLU A 75 4.66 -3.73 0.19
CA GLU A 75 4.93 -3.08 -1.09
C GLU A 75 6.30 -3.49 -1.62
N LYS A 76 7.26 -3.72 -0.72
CA LYS A 76 8.59 -4.25 -1.04
C LYS A 76 8.65 -5.77 -1.15
N ASN A 77 8.07 -6.51 -0.20
CA ASN A 77 8.08 -7.97 -0.20
C ASN A 77 6.87 -8.60 0.49
N LYS A 78 5.95 -9.14 -0.32
CA LYS A 78 4.69 -9.77 0.12
C LYS A 78 4.85 -11.12 0.80
N GLU A 79 6.00 -11.78 0.62
CA GLU A 79 6.20 -13.16 1.07
C GLU A 79 7.64 -13.42 1.56
N HIS A 80 7.76 -14.07 2.72
CA HIS A 80 9.05 -14.59 3.20
C HIS A 80 9.01 -16.10 3.32
N LYS A 81 9.92 -16.78 2.62
CA LYS A 81 10.12 -18.24 2.70
C LYS A 81 11.26 -18.56 3.66
N LEU A 82 10.95 -19.28 4.71
CA LEU A 82 11.87 -19.68 5.76
C LEU A 82 11.89 -21.21 5.90
N VAL A 83 12.96 -21.75 6.45
CA VAL A 83 13.14 -23.16 6.72
C VAL A 83 13.57 -23.33 8.17
N LEU A 84 12.72 -23.98 8.96
CA LEU A 84 13.02 -24.40 10.32
C LEU A 84 13.61 -25.81 10.28
N THR A 85 14.82 -25.98 10.81
CA THR A 85 15.50 -27.28 10.92
C THR A 85 15.57 -27.70 12.37
N ALA A 86 15.06 -28.89 12.70
CA ALA A 86 15.25 -29.54 13.98
C ALA A 86 16.38 -30.57 13.87
N LEU A 87 17.27 -30.62 14.86
CA LEU A 87 18.43 -31.51 14.94
C LEU A 87 18.38 -32.31 16.23
N ASP A 88 18.63 -33.62 16.15
CA ASP A 88 18.90 -34.47 17.31
C ASP A 88 20.34 -34.29 17.83
N GLY A 89 20.68 -34.95 18.94
CA GLY A 89 22.05 -34.99 19.48
C GLY A 89 22.84 -36.24 19.12
N GLY A 90 22.43 -36.98 18.08
CA GLY A 90 23.14 -38.16 17.60
C GLY A 90 24.52 -37.83 17.01
N ASN A 91 25.34 -38.86 16.82
CA ASN A 91 26.61 -38.75 16.09
C ASN A 91 26.69 -39.87 15.01
N PRO A 92 26.45 -39.56 13.73
CA PRO A 92 26.14 -38.23 13.18
C PRO A 92 24.72 -37.75 13.57
N PRO A 93 24.50 -36.42 13.64
CA PRO A 93 23.19 -35.87 13.97
C PRO A 93 22.22 -36.06 12.80
N ARG A 94 20.95 -36.31 13.10
CA ARG A 94 19.87 -36.35 12.11
C ARG A 94 18.99 -35.12 12.26
N SER A 95 18.30 -34.79 11.17
CA SER A 95 17.48 -33.58 11.08
C SER A 95 16.14 -33.81 10.42
N GLY A 96 15.18 -32.96 10.79
CA GLY A 96 13.93 -32.75 10.07
C GLY A 96 13.74 -31.28 9.76
N THR A 97 13.01 -30.97 8.69
CA THR A 97 12.76 -29.60 8.23
C THR A 97 11.28 -29.30 8.14
N LEU A 98 10.92 -28.03 8.35
CA LEU A 98 9.59 -27.46 8.14
C LEU A 98 9.75 -26.20 7.30
N ASN A 99 9.06 -26.14 6.16
CA ASN A 99 8.98 -24.92 5.36
C ASN A 99 7.98 -23.96 6.00
N ILE A 100 8.34 -22.70 6.12
CA ILE A 100 7.46 -21.66 6.68
C ILE A 100 7.29 -20.58 5.64
N THR A 101 6.04 -20.31 5.27
CA THR A 101 5.69 -19.20 4.39
C THR A 101 5.02 -18.13 5.21
N VAL A 102 5.63 -16.95 5.28
CA VAL A 102 5.05 -15.78 5.92
C VAL A 102 4.44 -14.89 4.82
N HIS A 103 3.12 -14.79 4.78
CA HIS A 103 2.41 -13.83 3.94
C HIS A 103 2.25 -12.52 4.70
N VAL A 104 2.71 -11.44 4.09
CA VAL A 104 2.55 -10.10 4.63
C VAL A 104 1.19 -9.58 4.19
N LEU A 105 0.33 -9.26 5.16
CA LEU A 105 -0.98 -8.65 4.93
C LEU A 105 -0.83 -7.13 4.90
N ASP A 106 -1.59 -6.53 3.99
CA ASP A 106 -1.63 -5.11 3.72
C ASP A 106 -2.19 -4.29 4.90
N SER A 107 -1.56 -3.16 5.18
CA SER A 107 -2.06 -2.10 6.06
C SER A 107 -2.08 -0.80 5.28
N ASN A 108 -3.10 0.06 5.49
CA ASN A 108 -3.14 1.38 4.87
C ASN A 108 -2.04 2.28 5.45
N ASP A 109 -0.85 2.27 4.86
CA ASP A 109 0.33 3.00 5.34
C ASP A 109 0.98 3.86 4.25
N ASN A 110 0.47 3.80 3.02
CA ASN A 110 0.76 4.76 1.97
C ASN A 110 -0.43 5.69 1.75
N ASN A 111 -0.15 6.87 1.22
CA ASN A 111 -1.18 7.82 0.81
C ASN A 111 -1.22 7.91 -0.71
N PRO A 112 -2.38 8.26 -1.30
CA PRO A 112 -2.45 8.57 -2.71
C PRO A 112 -1.45 9.66 -3.05
N THR A 113 -0.70 9.48 -4.13
CA THR A 113 0.34 10.43 -4.56
C THR A 113 0.08 10.86 -5.99
N PHE A 114 -0.17 12.16 -6.19
CA PHE A 114 -0.33 12.76 -7.52
C PHE A 114 0.96 12.71 -8.33
N SER A 115 0.84 12.55 -9.65
CA SER A 115 1.99 12.58 -10.57
C SER A 115 2.63 13.96 -10.68
N GLN A 116 1.90 15.03 -10.34
CA GLN A 116 2.36 16.41 -10.29
C GLN A 116 1.73 17.15 -9.11
N GLU A 117 2.49 18.01 -8.43
CA GLU A 117 1.93 18.92 -7.42
C GLU A 117 1.04 19.99 -8.07
N VAL A 118 1.41 20.42 -9.29
CA VAL A 118 0.67 21.42 -10.07
C VAL A 118 0.50 20.94 -11.51
N TYR A 119 -0.75 20.80 -11.93
CA TYR A 119 -1.17 20.60 -13.31
C TYR A 119 -1.48 21.95 -13.94
N SER A 120 -1.10 22.16 -15.21
CA SER A 120 -1.46 23.38 -15.93
C SER A 120 -1.91 23.06 -17.35
N VAL A 121 -3.01 23.67 -17.75
CA VAL A 121 -3.61 23.51 -19.06
C VAL A 121 -4.13 24.85 -19.56
N THR A 122 -4.29 24.96 -20.87
CA THR A 122 -4.78 26.17 -21.52
C THR A 122 -5.91 25.77 -22.47
N ILE A 123 -7.05 26.44 -22.35
CA ILE A 123 -8.26 26.17 -23.13
C ILE A 123 -8.77 27.49 -23.75
N PRO A 124 -9.40 27.47 -24.93
CA PRO A 124 -10.05 28.66 -25.47
C PRO A 124 -11.27 29.04 -24.64
N GLU A 125 -11.58 30.34 -24.58
CA GLU A 125 -12.93 30.77 -24.22
C GLU A 125 -13.95 30.21 -25.21
N ASN A 126 -15.23 30.13 -24.83
CA ASN A 126 -16.28 29.49 -25.64
C ASN A 126 -16.07 27.98 -25.94
N ILE A 127 -15.16 27.32 -25.22
CA ILE A 127 -15.01 25.86 -25.27
C ILE A 127 -16.35 25.16 -25.00
N LYS A 128 -16.65 24.13 -25.81
CA LYS A 128 -17.92 23.40 -25.71
C LYS A 128 -18.04 22.69 -24.35
N ALA A 129 -19.22 22.73 -23.75
CA ALA A 129 -19.54 21.91 -22.58
C ALA A 129 -19.29 20.41 -22.86
N ASP A 130 -18.95 19.68 -21.81
CA ASP A 130 -18.53 18.27 -21.80
C ASP A 130 -17.18 17.99 -22.49
N THR A 131 -16.42 19.03 -22.84
CA THR A 131 -15.05 18.86 -23.34
C THR A 131 -14.09 18.51 -22.20
N SER A 132 -13.25 17.50 -22.44
CA SER A 132 -12.16 17.12 -21.53
C SER A 132 -11.11 18.22 -21.46
N VAL A 133 -10.79 18.67 -20.25
CA VAL A 133 -9.82 19.73 -19.99
C VAL A 133 -8.46 19.12 -19.66
N ILE A 134 -8.42 18.29 -18.62
CA ILE A 134 -7.22 17.63 -18.15
C ILE A 134 -7.61 16.44 -17.28
N THR A 135 -6.75 15.43 -17.19
CA THR A 135 -6.89 14.30 -16.26
C THR A 135 -5.79 14.40 -15.22
N VAL A 136 -6.18 14.55 -13.95
CA VAL A 136 -5.22 14.39 -12.84
C VAL A 136 -5.00 12.90 -12.58
N ASN A 137 -3.82 12.54 -12.11
CA ASN A 137 -3.49 11.14 -11.86
C ASN A 137 -2.78 11.01 -10.52
N ALA A 138 -3.32 10.16 -9.65
CA ALA A 138 -2.69 9.77 -8.39
C ALA A 138 -2.53 8.24 -8.35
N THR A 139 -1.53 7.78 -7.60
CA THR A 139 -1.26 6.36 -7.39
C THR A 139 -1.09 6.07 -5.92
N ASP A 140 -1.58 4.91 -5.50
CA ASP A 140 -1.46 4.39 -4.15
C ASP A 140 -1.00 2.92 -4.26
N PRO A 141 0.12 2.53 -3.64
CA PRO A 141 0.68 1.19 -3.78
C PRO A 141 -0.02 0.12 -2.90
N ASP A 142 -0.92 0.53 -2.00
CA ASP A 142 -1.59 -0.38 -1.05
C ASP A 142 -2.60 -1.31 -1.76
N GLU A 143 -3.03 -2.37 -1.08
CA GLU A 143 -3.87 -3.41 -1.66
C GLU A 143 -5.37 -3.12 -1.58
N GLY A 144 -6.05 -3.26 -2.72
CA GLY A 144 -7.51 -3.21 -2.78
C GLY A 144 -8.03 -1.87 -2.28
N VAL A 145 -8.90 -1.88 -1.26
CA VAL A 145 -9.53 -0.66 -0.75
C VAL A 145 -8.54 0.36 -0.20
N ASN A 146 -7.37 -0.08 0.27
CA ASN A 146 -6.32 0.78 0.77
C ASN A 146 -5.61 1.52 -0.38
N GLY A 147 -5.56 0.94 -1.58
CA GLY A 147 -5.01 1.58 -2.78
C GLY A 147 -6.05 2.16 -3.75
N ASP A 148 -7.35 1.99 -3.48
CA ASP A 148 -8.43 2.44 -4.36
C ASP A 148 -8.72 3.92 -4.13
N ILE A 149 -8.37 4.76 -5.12
CA ILE A 149 -8.43 6.22 -5.02
C ILE A 149 -9.79 6.76 -5.53
N GLU A 150 -10.35 7.73 -4.80
CA GLU A 150 -11.42 8.61 -5.28
C GLU A 150 -10.96 10.08 -5.29
N PHE A 151 -11.37 10.83 -6.32
CA PHE A 151 -11.03 12.24 -6.53
C PHE A 151 -12.18 13.18 -6.21
N TYR A 152 -11.88 14.30 -5.56
CA TYR A 152 -12.83 15.34 -5.18
C TYR A 152 -12.21 16.71 -5.36
N PHE A 153 -13.03 17.75 -5.52
CA PHE A 153 -12.54 19.11 -5.34
C PHE A 153 -12.42 19.45 -3.85
N VAL A 154 -11.37 20.18 -3.47
CA VAL A 154 -11.12 20.60 -2.09
C VAL A 154 -12.10 21.70 -1.67
N GLY A 155 -12.77 21.51 -0.53
CA GLY A 155 -13.63 22.51 0.12
C GLY A 155 -15.00 22.71 -0.52
N GLU A 156 -15.79 23.62 0.07
CA GLU A 156 -16.92 24.23 -0.64
C GLU A 156 -16.31 25.10 -1.75
N LEU A 157 -16.15 24.52 -2.94
CA LEU A 157 -15.88 25.30 -4.13
C LEU A 157 -16.86 26.48 -4.18
N ASP A 158 -16.37 27.63 -4.64
CA ASP A 158 -17.26 28.72 -5.06
C ASP A 158 -18.36 28.08 -5.93
N PRO A 159 -19.66 28.25 -5.59
CA PRO A 159 -20.75 27.66 -6.35
C PRO A 159 -20.62 27.88 -7.86
N LYS A 160 -20.03 29.01 -8.27
CA LYS A 160 -19.72 29.31 -9.67
C LYS A 160 -18.78 28.27 -10.29
N MET A 161 -17.75 27.81 -9.57
CA MET A 161 -16.79 26.80 -10.05
C MET A 161 -17.42 25.43 -10.23
N LEU A 162 -18.35 25.03 -9.35
CA LEU A 162 -19.12 23.78 -9.47
C LEU A 162 -20.05 23.77 -10.69
N ASP A 163 -20.42 24.95 -11.19
CA ASP A 163 -21.19 25.10 -12.42
C ASP A 163 -20.32 25.15 -13.67
N LEU A 164 -19.04 25.51 -13.54
CA LEU A 164 -18.10 25.62 -14.65
C LEU A 164 -17.35 24.32 -14.95
N PHE A 165 -17.00 23.53 -13.94
CA PHE A 165 -16.19 22.32 -14.10
C PHE A 165 -16.82 21.11 -13.39
N SER A 166 -16.62 19.94 -13.96
CA SER A 166 -16.88 18.65 -13.31
C SER A 166 -15.61 17.85 -13.19
N LEU A 167 -15.52 17.02 -12.14
CA LEU A 167 -14.43 16.08 -11.89
C LEU A 167 -15.02 14.68 -11.78
N ASP A 168 -14.55 13.76 -12.61
CA ASP A 168 -14.90 12.36 -12.49
C ASP A 168 -14.12 11.72 -11.32
N LYS A 169 -14.87 11.19 -10.35
CA LYS A 169 -14.31 10.70 -9.09
C LYS A 169 -13.40 9.48 -9.23
N ILE A 170 -13.46 8.74 -10.35
CA ILE A 170 -12.68 7.51 -10.54
C ILE A 170 -11.50 7.74 -11.49
N SER A 171 -11.76 8.39 -12.62
CA SER A 171 -10.75 8.62 -13.66
C SER A 171 -9.88 9.86 -13.42
N GLY A 172 -10.30 10.78 -12.54
CA GLY A 172 -9.60 12.04 -12.31
C GLY A 172 -9.76 13.03 -13.48
N GLU A 173 -10.66 12.76 -14.43
CA GLU A 173 -10.89 13.63 -15.57
C GLU A 173 -11.71 14.86 -15.19
N ILE A 174 -11.17 16.04 -15.51
CA ILE A 174 -11.85 17.33 -15.37
C ILE A 174 -12.43 17.72 -16.72
N ARG A 175 -13.74 18.04 -16.75
CA ARG A 175 -14.46 18.49 -17.94
C ARG A 175 -15.09 19.86 -17.73
N VAL A 176 -15.30 20.56 -18.85
CA VAL A 176 -16.09 21.79 -18.86
C VAL A 176 -17.57 21.44 -18.69
N LYS A 177 -18.27 22.15 -17.80
CA LYS A 177 -19.72 22.03 -17.57
C LYS A 177 -20.47 23.30 -17.99
N GLY A 178 -19.91 24.47 -17.70
CA GLY A 178 -20.51 25.78 -17.98
C GLY A 178 -19.81 26.54 -19.10
N SER A 179 -20.33 27.72 -19.45
CA SER A 179 -19.69 28.64 -20.39
C SER A 179 -18.52 29.36 -19.74
N ILE A 180 -17.39 29.42 -20.44
CA ILE A 180 -16.18 30.11 -20.01
C ILE A 180 -15.99 31.33 -20.89
N ASP A 181 -15.81 32.47 -20.26
CA ASP A 181 -15.67 33.80 -20.85
C ASP A 181 -14.36 34.42 -20.31
N PHE A 182 -13.46 34.80 -21.22
CA PHE A 182 -12.17 35.38 -20.87
C PHE A 182 -12.33 36.76 -20.22
N GLU A 183 -13.31 37.56 -20.63
CA GLU A 183 -13.56 38.88 -20.05
C GLU A 183 -14.03 38.80 -18.58
N GLU A 184 -14.64 37.69 -18.18
CA GLU A 184 -14.95 37.44 -16.77
C GLU A 184 -13.72 37.00 -15.97
N THR A 185 -12.95 36.04 -16.49
CA THR A 185 -11.80 35.46 -15.78
C THR A 185 -10.81 34.78 -16.75
N ASP A 186 -9.55 35.17 -16.67
CA ASP A 186 -8.46 34.64 -17.52
C ASP A 186 -7.82 33.33 -17.00
N MET A 187 -8.13 32.94 -15.76
CA MET A 187 -7.52 31.77 -15.11
C MET A 187 -8.37 31.22 -13.96
N PHE A 188 -8.54 29.90 -13.95
CA PHE A 188 -9.10 29.14 -12.83
C PHE A 188 -8.01 28.36 -12.09
N LYS A 189 -8.16 28.28 -10.76
CA LYS A 189 -7.32 27.46 -9.89
C LYS A 189 -8.22 26.51 -9.11
N LEU A 190 -8.11 25.23 -9.40
CA LEU A 190 -8.87 24.16 -8.74
C LEU A 190 -7.91 23.38 -7.85
N ASP A 191 -8.24 23.23 -6.57
CA ASP A 191 -7.52 22.32 -5.69
C ASP A 191 -8.26 20.97 -5.71
N VAL A 192 -7.55 19.88 -6.02
CA VAL A 192 -8.09 18.53 -6.18
C VAL A 192 -7.53 17.63 -5.10
N HIS A 193 -8.43 16.96 -4.39
CA HIS A 193 -8.20 16.01 -3.32
C HIS A 193 -8.24 14.58 -3.88
N ALA A 194 -7.27 13.75 -3.55
CA ALA A 194 -7.30 12.31 -3.74
C ALA A 194 -7.31 11.63 -2.37
N THR A 195 -8.24 10.71 -2.15
CA THR A 195 -8.32 9.90 -0.92
C THR A 195 -8.44 8.44 -1.29
N ASP A 196 -7.75 7.58 -0.55
CA ASP A 196 -8.01 6.14 -0.60
C ASP A 196 -9.32 5.80 0.14
N ARG A 197 -9.66 4.51 0.17
CA ARG A 197 -10.80 3.97 0.93
C ARG A 197 -10.36 3.10 2.11
N GLY A 198 -9.12 3.26 2.56
CA GLY A 198 -8.57 2.58 3.72
C GLY A 198 -9.15 3.08 5.04
N HIS A 199 -8.74 2.43 6.14
CA HIS A 199 -9.19 2.82 7.48
C HIS A 199 -8.03 2.85 8.50
N PRO A 200 -7.60 4.04 8.96
CA PRO A 200 -8.10 5.36 8.56
C PRO A 200 -7.76 5.69 7.09
N PRO A 201 -8.56 6.53 6.41
CA PRO A 201 -8.25 6.92 5.05
C PRO A 201 -7.03 7.84 5.01
N MET A 202 -6.19 7.69 3.99
CA MET A 202 -5.07 8.58 3.69
C MET A 202 -5.34 9.35 2.40
N SER A 203 -4.75 10.54 2.29
CA SER A 203 -5.10 11.48 1.22
C SER A 203 -3.96 12.42 0.88
N SER A 204 -4.06 13.05 -0.29
CA SER A 204 -3.20 14.14 -0.74
C SER A 204 -4.00 15.13 -1.59
N ASP A 205 -3.39 16.30 -1.83
CA ASP A 205 -3.96 17.36 -2.66
C ASP A 205 -2.99 17.74 -3.79
N CYS A 206 -3.54 18.21 -4.91
CA CYS A 206 -2.79 18.90 -5.96
C CYS A 206 -3.54 20.14 -6.46
N ARG A 207 -2.85 20.99 -7.22
CA ARG A 207 -3.44 22.19 -7.83
C ARG A 207 -3.53 22.06 -9.34
N VAL A 208 -4.68 22.40 -9.92
CA VAL A 208 -4.91 22.49 -11.36
C VAL A 208 -5.09 23.95 -11.75
N ILE A 209 -4.27 24.43 -12.67
CA ILE A 209 -4.31 25.80 -13.22
C ILE A 209 -4.82 25.74 -14.65
N ILE A 210 -6.02 26.24 -14.87
CA ILE A 210 -6.66 26.31 -16.20
C ILE A 210 -6.55 27.76 -16.67
N LYS A 211 -5.77 28.01 -17.72
CA LYS A 211 -5.63 29.33 -18.34
C LYS A 211 -6.59 29.46 -19.52
N ILE A 212 -7.24 30.60 -19.65
CA ILE A 212 -8.18 30.88 -20.73
C ILE A 212 -7.47 31.67 -21.83
N LEU A 213 -7.65 31.25 -23.08
CA LEU A 213 -7.20 32.00 -24.25
C LEU A 213 -8.35 32.86 -24.76
N ALA A 214 -8.10 34.15 -24.91
CA ALA A 214 -9.00 35.08 -25.56
C ALA A 214 -9.16 34.74 -27.05
N GLU A 215 -10.40 34.81 -27.52
CA GLU A 215 -10.85 34.82 -28.89
C GLU A 215 -11.35 36.23 -29.25
N ASN A 216 -11.39 36.56 -30.53
CA ASN A 216 -11.88 37.87 -30.97
C ASN A 216 -13.39 37.80 -31.23
N ASP A 217 -14.18 37.69 -30.16
CA ASP A 217 -15.63 37.59 -30.19
C ASP A 217 -16.36 38.90 -29.80
N ASN A 218 -15.63 39.87 -29.26
CA ASN A 218 -16.13 41.21 -28.99
C ASN A 218 -16.03 42.15 -30.20
N LYS A 219 -17.14 42.85 -30.49
CA LYS A 219 -17.18 43.88 -31.54
C LYS A 219 -16.52 45.18 -31.04
N PRO A 220 -15.84 45.96 -31.90
CA PRO A 220 -15.29 47.25 -31.50
C PRO A 220 -16.38 48.20 -31.01
N GLU A 221 -16.19 48.81 -29.84
CA GLU A 221 -17.01 49.93 -29.39
C GLU A 221 -16.42 51.24 -29.92
N ILE A 222 -17.28 52.05 -30.55
CA ILE A 222 -16.94 53.41 -30.99
C ILE A 222 -17.48 54.37 -29.93
N GLU A 223 -16.60 55.02 -29.18
CA GLU A 223 -16.97 56.15 -28.33
C GLU A 223 -17.25 57.39 -29.21
N VAL A 224 -18.38 58.06 -28.96
CA VAL A 224 -18.84 59.28 -29.67
C VAL A 224 -18.77 60.49 -28.75
#